data_AF-A0A2N7VUR9-F1
#
_entry.id   AF-A0A2N7VUR9-F1
#
_cell.length_a   1.000
_cell.length_b   1.000
_cell.length_c   1.000
_cell.angle_alpha   90.00
_cell.angle_beta   90.00
_cell.angle_gamma   90.00
#
_symmetry.space_group_name_H-M   'P 1'
#
loop_
_entity.id
_entity.type
_entity.pdbx_description
1 polymer ?
#
loop_
_entity_poly.entity_id
_entity_poly.type
_entity_poly.pdbx_seq_one_letter_code
_entity_poly.pdbx_strand_id
1 'polypeptide(L)'
;MSSDSQATPTHASSQHLSPDELARAVGHAMYEADACSRALGFELVDVRPGYACMRATVRPDFLNGHAICHGGLIFTLADSTFAFACNSYNVNTVASGCSIEFLRPVHGNDVLTAEAVEQTVSGRTGIYDIRVTNRAGETVALFRGKSAHIKGHVIPPA
;
A
#
# COMPACT_ATOMS: atom_id res chain seq x y z
N MET A 1 -17.75 -25.08 -47.89
CA MET A 1 -16.76 -23.99 -47.87
C MET A 1 -17.49 -22.72 -47.48
N SER A 2 -16.81 -21.90 -46.67
CA SER A 2 -17.18 -20.55 -46.23
C SER A 2 -18.14 -20.48 -45.06
N SER A 3 -17.88 -19.82 -43.94
CA SER A 3 -16.67 -19.32 -43.27
C SER A 3 -17.21 -18.61 -42.03
N ASP A 4 -17.10 -19.24 -40.85
CA ASP A 4 -17.47 -18.59 -39.59
C ASP A 4 -16.45 -17.49 -39.27
N SER A 5 -16.91 -16.25 -39.36
CA SER A 5 -16.19 -15.05 -38.95
C SER A 5 -16.24 -14.95 -37.42
N GLN A 6 -15.24 -15.51 -36.74
CA GLN A 6 -14.99 -15.22 -35.33
C GLN A 6 -14.47 -13.79 -35.17
N ALA A 7 -15.27 -12.95 -34.51
CA ALA A 7 -14.84 -11.64 -34.05
C ALA A 7 -13.71 -11.80 -33.02
N THR A 8 -12.55 -11.24 -33.33
CA THR A 8 -11.39 -11.18 -32.44
C THR A 8 -11.69 -10.21 -31.29
N PRO A 9 -11.50 -10.58 -30.01
CA PRO A 9 -11.64 -9.64 -28.92
C PRO A 9 -10.48 -8.64 -28.97
N THR A 10 -10.83 -7.36 -28.95
CA THR A 10 -9.89 -6.24 -28.94
C THR A 10 -9.06 -6.29 -27.66
N HIS A 11 -7.80 -6.67 -27.76
CA HIS A 11 -6.82 -6.46 -26.70
C HIS A 11 -6.68 -4.95 -26.47
N ALA A 12 -7.25 -4.44 -25.39
CA ALA A 12 -6.96 -3.08 -24.93
C ALA A 12 -5.46 -3.00 -24.63
N SER A 13 -4.71 -2.29 -25.47
CA SER A 13 -3.28 -2.12 -25.35
C SER A 13 -2.96 -1.20 -24.17
N SER A 14 -2.06 -1.64 -23.30
CA SER A 14 -1.58 -0.97 -22.08
C SER A 14 -0.75 0.31 -22.35
N GLN A 15 -0.77 0.87 -23.57
CA GLN A 15 0.26 1.81 -24.03
C GLN A 15 0.04 3.29 -23.66
N HIS A 16 -0.97 3.67 -22.86
CA HIS A 16 -1.23 5.10 -22.56
C HIS A 16 -1.79 5.38 -21.16
N LEU A 17 -1.35 4.65 -20.12
CA LEU A 17 -1.72 5.06 -18.76
C LEU A 17 -0.90 6.27 -18.33
N SER A 18 -1.56 7.34 -17.89
CA SER A 18 -0.92 8.40 -17.12
C SER A 18 -0.29 7.84 -15.84
N PRO A 19 0.68 8.54 -15.20
CA PRO A 19 1.29 8.07 -13.97
C PRO A 19 0.27 7.72 -12.87
N ASP A 20 -0.79 8.51 -12.74
CA ASP A 20 -1.87 8.27 -11.78
C ASP A 20 -2.72 7.04 -12.13
N GLU A 21 -2.99 6.82 -13.42
CA GLU A 21 -3.72 5.62 -13.87
C GLU A 21 -2.89 4.35 -13.69
N LEU A 22 -1.57 4.45 -13.95
CA LEU A 22 -0.64 3.36 -13.68
C LEU A 22 -0.61 3.02 -12.19
N ALA A 23 -0.45 4.03 -11.32
CA ALA A 23 -0.43 3.83 -9.87
C ALA A 23 -1.72 3.17 -9.37
N ARG A 24 -2.88 3.60 -9.88
CA ARG A 24 -4.18 2.97 -9.55
C ARG A 24 -4.29 1.54 -10.04
N ALA A 25 -3.87 1.25 -11.27
CA ALA A 25 -3.90 -0.12 -11.82
C ALA A 25 -2.98 -1.06 -11.02
N VAL A 26 -1.78 -0.59 -10.68
CA VAL A 26 -0.83 -1.31 -9.82
C VAL A 26 -1.40 -1.53 -8.42
N GLY A 27 -1.91 -0.48 -7.77
CA GLY A 27 -2.48 -0.56 -6.43
C GLY A 27 -3.66 -1.53 -6.37
N HIS A 28 -4.53 -1.53 -7.38
CA HIS A 28 -5.63 -2.50 -7.49
C HIS A 28 -5.10 -3.93 -7.58
N ALA A 29 -4.17 -4.21 -8.51
CA ALA A 29 -3.61 -5.54 -8.68
C ALA A 29 -2.88 -6.05 -7.43
N MET A 30 -2.11 -5.18 -6.76
CA MET A 30 -1.48 -5.51 -5.48
C MET A 30 -2.51 -5.83 -4.40
N TYR A 31 -3.55 -5.00 -4.26
CA TYR A 31 -4.56 -5.17 -3.23
C TYR A 31 -5.39 -6.44 -3.43
N GLU A 32 -5.68 -6.83 -4.69
CA GLU A 32 -6.29 -8.11 -5.04
C GLU A 32 -5.39 -9.33 -4.79
N ALA A 33 -4.07 -9.14 -4.80
CA ALA A 33 -3.11 -10.19 -4.46
C ALA A 33 -2.77 -10.26 -2.96
N ASP A 34 -2.91 -9.15 -2.21
CA ASP A 34 -2.54 -9.05 -0.80
C ASP A 34 -3.59 -9.65 0.14
N ALA A 35 -3.51 -10.96 0.34
CA ALA A 35 -4.39 -11.68 1.26
C ALA A 35 -4.27 -11.21 2.72
N CYS A 36 -3.10 -10.70 3.14
CA CYS A 36 -2.86 -10.27 4.52
C CYS A 36 -3.65 -9.00 4.84
N SER A 37 -3.45 -7.94 4.04
CA SER A 37 -4.16 -6.67 4.24
C SER A 37 -5.68 -6.86 4.16
N ARG A 38 -6.16 -7.71 3.23
CA ARG A 38 -7.59 -8.03 3.14
C ARG A 38 -8.12 -8.82 4.33
N ALA A 39 -7.38 -9.82 4.82
CA ALA A 39 -7.78 -10.57 6.01
C ALA A 39 -7.82 -9.68 7.27
N LEU A 40 -6.93 -8.69 7.33
CA LEU A 40 -6.91 -7.67 8.37
C LEU A 40 -7.95 -6.56 8.15
N GLY A 41 -8.70 -6.57 7.04
CA GLY A 41 -9.72 -5.55 6.75
C GLY A 41 -9.14 -4.15 6.57
N PHE A 42 -7.90 -4.05 6.09
CA PHE A 42 -7.30 -2.77 5.72
C PHE A 42 -7.81 -2.33 4.37
N GLU A 43 -8.14 -1.06 4.22
CA GLU A 43 -8.71 -0.50 3.00
C GLU A 43 -7.67 0.37 2.31
N LEU A 44 -7.43 0.15 1.01
CA LEU A 44 -6.67 1.08 0.17
C LEU A 44 -7.59 2.27 -0.20
N VAL A 45 -7.26 3.46 0.29
CA VAL A 45 -8.08 4.67 0.14
C VAL A 45 -7.67 5.47 -1.09
N ASP A 46 -6.36 5.65 -1.28
CA ASP A 46 -5.80 6.40 -2.41
C ASP A 46 -4.41 5.85 -2.76
N VAL A 47 -4.05 5.93 -4.03
CA VAL A 47 -2.72 5.58 -4.54
C VAL A 47 -2.37 6.48 -5.71
N ARG A 48 -1.17 7.03 -5.65
CA ARG A 48 -0.59 7.97 -6.63
C ARG A 48 0.92 7.66 -6.76
N PRO A 49 1.61 8.19 -7.77
CA PRO A 49 3.06 8.04 -7.87
C PRO A 49 3.77 8.45 -6.57
N GLY A 50 4.48 7.51 -5.95
CA GLY A 50 5.21 7.71 -4.68
C GLY A 50 4.34 7.90 -3.44
N TYR A 51 3.02 7.67 -3.53
CA TYR A 51 2.07 7.90 -2.44
C TYR A 51 1.06 6.79 -2.31
N ALA A 52 0.69 6.47 -1.07
CA ALA A 52 -0.49 5.65 -0.79
C ALA A 52 -1.13 6.06 0.54
N CYS A 53 -2.43 5.84 0.64
CA CYS A 53 -3.20 6.00 1.86
C CYS A 53 -3.99 4.72 2.13
N MET A 54 -3.88 4.18 3.35
CA MET A 54 -4.70 3.07 3.81
C MET A 54 -5.40 3.39 5.12
N ARG A 55 -6.51 2.70 5.37
CA ARG A 55 -7.30 2.83 6.59
C ARG A 55 -7.54 1.49 7.26
N ALA A 56 -7.62 1.48 8.59
CA ALA A 56 -7.99 0.30 9.36
C ALA A 56 -8.88 0.66 10.56
N THR A 57 -9.92 -0.14 10.80
CA THR A 57 -10.66 -0.10 12.06
C THR A 57 -9.97 -1.00 13.09
N VAL A 58 -9.71 -0.49 14.29
CA VAL A 58 -9.10 -1.26 15.38
C VAL A 58 -10.14 -2.19 15.99
N ARG A 59 -10.16 -3.43 15.51
CA ARG A 59 -11.08 -4.45 15.98
C ARG A 59 -10.68 -5.00 17.36
N PRO A 60 -11.60 -5.68 18.06
CA PRO A 60 -11.29 -6.32 19.34
C PRO A 60 -10.12 -7.31 19.29
N ASP A 61 -9.95 -8.06 18.19
CA ASP A 61 -8.85 -9.00 17.97
C ASP A 61 -7.50 -8.33 17.69
N PHE A 62 -7.46 -7.00 17.51
CA PHE A 62 -6.21 -6.25 17.37
C PHE A 62 -5.66 -5.75 18.70
N LEU A 63 -6.40 -5.91 19.80
CA LEU A 63 -5.98 -5.43 21.10
C LEU A 63 -4.94 -6.37 21.75
N ASN A 64 -3.93 -5.78 22.38
CA ASN A 64 -2.96 -6.50 23.20
C ASN A 64 -3.45 -6.66 24.66
N GLY A 65 -2.61 -7.23 25.53
CA GLY A 65 -2.91 -7.44 26.95
C GLY A 65 -3.17 -6.16 27.78
N HIS A 66 -2.93 -4.98 27.21
CA HIS A 66 -3.23 -3.68 27.82
C HIS A 66 -4.52 -3.04 27.26
N ALA A 67 -5.31 -3.79 26.47
CA ALA A 67 -6.53 -3.30 25.83
C ALA A 67 -6.31 -2.09 24.90
N ILE A 68 -5.13 -2.00 24.28
CA ILE A 68 -4.79 -1.05 23.21
C ILE A 68 -4.37 -1.82 21.96
N CYS A 69 -4.44 -1.18 20.79
CA CYS A 69 -4.01 -1.75 19.53
C CYS A 69 -2.58 -2.27 19.65
N HIS A 70 -2.38 -3.52 19.29
CA HIS A 70 -1.08 -4.16 19.30
C HIS A 70 -0.16 -3.43 18.33
N GLY A 71 1.03 -3.03 18.77
CA GLY A 71 1.96 -2.23 17.96
C GLY A 71 2.32 -2.91 16.63
N GLY A 72 2.38 -4.24 16.61
CA GLY A 72 2.54 -5.02 15.38
C GLY A 72 1.45 -4.78 14.32
N LEU A 73 0.20 -4.52 14.70
CA LEU A 73 -0.89 -4.25 13.75
C LEU A 73 -0.78 -2.83 13.17
N ILE A 74 -0.35 -1.86 13.99
CA ILE A 74 -0.04 -0.50 13.52
C ILE A 74 1.15 -0.55 12.56
N PHE A 75 2.18 -1.34 12.89
CA PHE A 75 3.32 -1.58 12.00
C PHE A 75 2.87 -2.20 10.68
N THR A 76 2.06 -3.25 10.69
CA THR A 76 1.56 -3.89 9.47
C THR A 76 0.77 -2.91 8.62
N LEU A 77 -0.09 -2.07 9.20
CA LEU A 77 -0.79 -1.02 8.46
C LEU A 77 0.19 -0.05 7.78
N ALA A 78 1.19 0.43 8.52
CA ALA A 78 2.19 1.35 7.98
C ALA A 78 3.05 0.71 6.87
N ASP A 79 3.49 -0.53 7.06
CA ASP A 79 4.31 -1.29 6.10
C ASP A 79 3.52 -1.66 4.84
N SER A 80 2.24 -2.06 4.98
CA SER A 80 1.36 -2.25 3.82
C SER A 80 1.22 -0.96 3.03
N THR A 81 0.94 0.17 3.70
CA THR A 81 0.81 1.48 3.03
C THR A 81 2.10 1.87 2.30
N PHE A 82 3.25 1.64 2.93
CA PHE A 82 4.56 1.80 2.33
C PHE A 82 4.74 0.94 1.07
N ALA A 83 4.34 -0.33 1.11
CA ALA A 83 4.45 -1.24 -0.04
C ALA A 83 3.66 -0.71 -1.25
N PHE A 84 2.44 -0.21 -1.05
CA PHE A 84 1.64 0.40 -2.13
C PHE A 84 2.30 1.66 -2.70
N ALA A 85 2.85 2.53 -1.85
CA ALA A 85 3.52 3.75 -2.31
C ALA A 85 4.77 3.43 -3.15
N CYS A 86 5.64 2.53 -2.67
CA CYS A 86 6.91 2.25 -3.33
C CYS A 86 6.80 1.39 -4.59
N ASN A 87 5.70 0.64 -4.75
CA ASN A 87 5.42 -0.12 -5.97
C ASN A 87 4.61 0.68 -7.00
N SER A 88 4.09 1.87 -6.66
CA SER A 88 3.19 2.69 -7.51
C SER A 88 3.71 2.97 -8.93
N TYR A 89 5.03 2.85 -9.16
CA TYR A 89 5.67 2.99 -10.47
C TYR A 89 5.71 1.70 -11.31
N ASN A 90 4.97 0.66 -10.90
CA ASN A 90 4.95 -0.67 -11.51
C ASN A 90 6.31 -1.39 -11.53
N VAL A 91 7.24 -1.07 -10.63
CA VAL A 91 8.49 -1.79 -10.46
C VAL A 91 8.39 -2.60 -9.18
N ASN A 92 8.62 -3.92 -9.26
CA ASN A 92 8.56 -4.77 -8.08
C ASN A 92 9.57 -4.27 -7.04
N THR A 93 9.04 -3.91 -5.88
CA THR A 93 9.79 -3.22 -4.84
C THR A 93 9.45 -3.82 -3.50
N VAL A 94 10.49 -4.09 -2.70
CA VAL A 94 10.35 -4.73 -1.38
C VAL A 94 10.96 -3.85 -0.29
N ALA A 95 10.48 -4.03 0.94
CA ALA A 95 11.10 -3.47 2.11
C ALA A 95 12.51 -4.08 2.30
N SER A 96 13.52 -3.22 2.41
CA SER A 96 14.90 -3.59 2.76
C SER A 96 15.27 -3.27 4.21
N GLY A 97 14.43 -2.46 4.88
CA GLY A 97 14.54 -2.12 6.28
C GLY A 97 13.57 -1.01 6.64
N CYS A 98 13.26 -0.86 7.93
CA CYS A 98 12.39 0.20 8.42
C CYS A 98 12.65 0.51 9.90
N SER A 99 12.10 1.63 10.37
CA SER A 99 11.92 1.95 11.79
C SER A 99 10.49 2.44 12.02
N ILE A 100 10.00 2.27 13.25
CA ILE A 100 8.72 2.80 13.69
C ILE A 100 8.83 3.37 15.10
N GLU A 101 8.22 4.51 15.33
CA GLU A 101 8.08 5.15 16.63
C GLU A 101 6.60 5.23 17.01
N PHE A 102 6.23 4.61 18.14
CA PHE A 102 4.87 4.67 18.69
C PHE A 102 4.75 5.86 19.63
N LEU A 103 3.87 6.80 19.29
CA LEU A 103 3.75 8.07 20.02
C LEU A 103 2.57 8.09 20.99
N ARG A 104 1.48 7.37 20.67
CA ARG A 104 0.24 7.36 21.45
C ARG A 104 -0.40 5.97 21.44
N PRO A 105 -1.07 5.55 22.53
CA PRO A 105 -1.91 4.37 22.51
C PRO A 105 -3.11 4.58 21.57
N VAL A 106 -3.59 3.48 20.98
CA VAL A 106 -4.80 3.45 20.14
C VAL A 106 -5.78 2.48 20.76
N HIS A 107 -7.05 2.84 20.88
CA HIS A 107 -8.05 2.01 21.54
C HIS A 107 -8.95 1.25 20.56
N GLY A 108 -9.67 0.26 21.06
CA GLY A 108 -10.66 -0.48 20.26
C GLY A 108 -11.72 0.45 19.67
N ASN A 109 -12.20 0.08 18.48
CA ASN A 109 -13.14 0.84 17.64
C ASN A 109 -12.61 2.19 17.11
N ASP A 110 -11.34 2.51 17.35
CA ASP A 110 -10.71 3.65 16.67
C ASP A 110 -10.49 3.33 15.19
N VAL A 111 -10.29 4.38 14.39
CA VAL A 111 -10.01 4.27 12.96
C VAL A 111 -8.66 4.92 12.71
N LEU A 112 -7.72 4.12 12.21
CA LEU A 112 -6.39 4.56 11.85
C LEU A 112 -6.33 4.87 10.35
N THR A 113 -5.68 5.99 10.01
CA THR A 113 -5.31 6.33 8.64
C THR A 113 -3.79 6.41 8.55
N ALA A 114 -3.19 5.63 7.65
CA ALA A 114 -1.77 5.66 7.35
C ALA A 114 -1.56 6.32 5.99
N GLU A 115 -0.68 7.30 5.93
CA GLU A 115 -0.31 8.00 4.70
C GLU A 115 1.19 7.84 4.46
N ALA A 116 1.54 7.28 3.31
CA ALA A 116 2.91 7.08 2.86
C ALA A 116 3.30 8.10 1.79
N VAL A 117 4.46 8.72 1.96
CA VAL A 117 5.00 9.73 1.04
C VAL A 117 6.46 9.41 0.74
N GLU A 118 6.77 9.27 -0.55
CA GLU A 118 8.14 9.19 -1.05
C GLU A 118 8.95 10.43 -0.64
N GLN A 119 10.13 10.19 -0.06
CA GLN A 119 11.10 11.24 0.26
C GLN A 119 12.21 11.31 -0.79
N THR A 120 12.67 10.14 -1.24
CA THR A 120 13.67 10.05 -2.31
C THR A 120 13.65 8.66 -2.93
N VAL A 121 13.87 8.60 -4.24
CA VAL A 121 14.24 7.39 -4.96
C VAL A 121 15.54 7.68 -5.71
N SER A 122 16.52 6.79 -5.54
CA SER A 122 17.82 6.87 -6.21
C SER A 122 18.23 5.49 -6.68
N GLY A 123 18.24 5.31 -8.01
CA GLY A 123 18.60 4.05 -8.64
C GLY A 123 17.64 2.93 -8.27
N ARG A 124 18.09 2.00 -7.42
CA ARG A 124 17.33 0.81 -6.99
C ARG A 124 16.79 0.91 -5.58
N THR A 125 16.95 2.04 -4.89
CA THR A 125 16.54 2.21 -3.50
C THR A 125 15.72 3.47 -3.30
N GLY A 126 14.79 3.44 -2.35
CA GLY A 126 14.01 4.61 -1.96
C GLY A 126 13.78 4.72 -0.46
N ILE A 127 13.39 5.91 -0.02
CA ILE A 127 13.00 6.22 1.37
C ILE A 127 11.61 6.82 1.35
N TYR A 128 10.76 6.32 2.24
CA TYR A 128 9.36 6.73 2.36
C TYR A 128 9.05 6.98 3.83
N ASP A 129 8.32 8.05 4.10
CA ASP A 129 7.84 8.38 5.43
C ASP A 129 6.34 8.10 5.50
N ILE A 130 5.93 7.45 6.58
CA ILE A 130 4.57 7.00 6.81
C ILE A 130 4.11 7.61 8.13
N ARG A 131 3.00 8.35 8.06
CA ARG A 131 2.33 8.91 9.24
C ARG A 131 1.05 8.14 9.49
N VAL A 132 0.89 7.60 10.69
CA VAL A 132 -0.36 6.99 11.14
C VAL A 132 -1.08 7.94 12.08
N THR A 133 -2.34 8.24 11.77
CA THR A 133 -3.21 9.11 12.56
C THR A 133 -4.49 8.40 13.00
N ASN A 134 -5.07 8.81 14.12
CA ASN A 134 -6.41 8.37 14.53
C ASN A 134 -7.50 9.28 13.95
N ARG A 135 -8.78 9.00 14.26
CA ARG A 135 -9.92 9.82 13.81
C ARG A 135 -9.90 11.28 14.28
N ALA A 136 -9.17 11.58 15.35
CA ALA A 136 -9.00 12.94 15.86
C ALA A 136 -7.87 13.70 15.14
N GLY A 137 -7.20 13.07 14.17
CA GLY A 137 -6.06 13.64 13.45
C GLY A 137 -4.75 13.60 14.23
N GLU A 138 -4.71 12.92 15.37
CA GLU A 138 -3.51 12.83 16.20
C GLU A 138 -2.56 11.77 15.62
N THR A 139 -1.28 12.12 15.48
CA THR A 139 -0.26 11.14 15.08
C THR A 139 -0.05 10.11 16.19
N VAL A 140 -0.29 8.85 15.87
CA VAL A 140 -0.12 7.71 16.79
C VAL A 140 1.17 6.95 16.54
N ALA A 141 1.67 6.96 15.29
CA ALA A 141 2.96 6.39 14.94
C ALA A 141 3.59 7.11 13.75
N LEU A 142 4.92 7.09 13.71
CA LEU A 142 5.73 7.47 12.57
C LEU A 142 6.54 6.26 12.13
N PHE A 143 6.61 6.02 10.83
CA PHE A 143 7.37 4.91 10.25
C PHE A 143 8.22 5.44 9.10
N ARG A 144 9.44 4.93 8.98
CA ARG A 144 10.32 5.19 7.84
C ARG A 144 10.70 3.88 7.16
N GLY A 145 10.30 3.72 5.91
CA GLY A 145 10.60 2.57 5.08
C GLY A 145 11.77 2.82 4.14
N LYS A 146 12.61 1.80 3.94
CA LYS A 146 13.66 1.77 2.91
C LYS A 146 13.30 0.71 1.89
N SER A 147 13.14 1.10 0.64
CA SER A 147 12.75 0.19 -0.43
C SER A 147 13.94 -0.28 -1.26
N ALA A 148 13.81 -1.45 -1.88
CA ALA A 148 14.76 -1.97 -2.87
C ALA A 148 14.01 -2.58 -4.06
N HIS A 149 14.39 -2.17 -5.28
CA HIS A 149 13.85 -2.73 -6.51
C HIS A 149 14.38 -4.15 -6.73
N ILE A 150 13.48 -5.05 -7.08
CA ILE A 150 13.76 -6.41 -7.52
C ILE A 150 13.29 -6.60 -8.97
N LYS A 151 13.61 -7.76 -9.56
CA LYS A 151 13.21 -8.05 -10.94
C LYS A 151 11.69 -8.21 -11.04
N GLY A 152 11.10 -7.58 -12.05
CA GLY A 152 9.70 -7.76 -12.42
C GLY A 152 8.85 -6.51 -12.24
N HIS A 153 7.59 -6.65 -12.63
CA HIS A 153 6.55 -5.65 -12.57
C HIS A 153 5.32 -6.25 -11.91
N VAL A 154 4.50 -5.41 -11.27
CA VAL A 154 3.27 -5.85 -10.62
C VAL A 154 2.24 -6.22 -11.67
N ILE A 155 2.05 -5.36 -12.66
CA ILE A 155 1.21 -5.61 -13.84
C ILE A 155 2.09 -5.71 -15.09
N PRO A 156 1.67 -6.46 -16.12
CA PRO A 156 2.44 -6.58 -17.36
C PRO A 156 2.82 -5.21 -17.94
N PRO A 157 4.09 -4.98 -18.30
CA PRO A 157 4.48 -3.76 -18.97
C PRO A 157 3.80 -3.66 -20.35
N ALA A 158 3.66 -2.44 -20.84
CA ALA A 158 3.07 -2.14 -22.14
C ALA A 158 3.98 -2.46 -23.33
#